data_AF-A0A351Z1W5-F1
#
_entry.id   AF-A0A351Z1W5-F1
#
_cell.length_a   1.000
_cell.length_b   1.000
_cell.length_c   1.000
_cell.angle_alpha   90.00
_cell.angle_beta   90.00
_cell.angle_gamma   90.00
#
_symmetry.space_group_name_H-M   'P 1'
#
loop_
_entity.id
_entity.type
_entity.pdbx_description
1 polymer ?
#
loop_
_entity_poly.entity_id
_entity_poly.type
_entity_poly.pdbx_seq_one_letter_code
_entity_poly.pdbx_strand_id
1 'polypeptide(L)'
;MIFGKDTGNWKKYEALKKDEYSVNEKYWKKYKGISKELAQEIPVEELYSTIDNYVSWIVGNSYDAEMDARLQKLPAAIKYTYLVYTYECEINNGGFDQFYFNSIGYEVFEIQKGLEFFGLKKNKILLDKSLELLKQKIDVSKYHELSSKQELPTEDFENEFHELDSQFYDYPEKIEDIINEYLDKHREDLVTAE
;
A
#
# COMPACT_ATOMS: atom_id res chain seq x y z
N MET A 1 -23.28 2.70 4.76
CA MET A 1 -23.04 2.46 6.20
C MET A 1 -23.27 0.99 6.48
N ILE A 2 -22.45 0.39 7.35
CA ILE A 2 -22.29 -1.05 7.68
C ILE A 2 -21.11 -1.70 6.93
N PHE A 3 -19.88 -1.39 7.37
CA PHE A 3 -18.82 -2.39 7.41
C PHE A 3 -18.81 -2.93 8.85
N GLY A 4 -19.53 -4.02 9.05
CA GLY A 4 -19.62 -4.71 10.33
C GLY A 4 -19.33 -6.19 10.14
N LYS A 5 -18.22 -6.64 10.73
CA LYS A 5 -17.96 -8.00 11.23
C LYS A 5 -18.34 -9.17 10.30
N ASP A 6 -17.38 -9.67 9.51
CA ASP A 6 -17.38 -11.09 9.12
C ASP A 6 -16.02 -11.70 9.48
N THR A 7 -15.94 -12.17 10.72
CA THR A 7 -14.84 -12.98 11.23
C THR A 7 -14.95 -14.39 10.62
N GLY A 8 -14.16 -14.65 9.58
CA GLY A 8 -13.63 -15.99 9.32
C GLY A 8 -14.62 -17.04 8.82
N ASN A 9 -15.06 -16.94 7.57
CA ASN A 9 -15.51 -18.12 6.83
C ASN A 9 -14.98 -18.14 5.40
N TRP A 10 -13.74 -18.62 5.23
CA TRP A 10 -13.07 -18.63 3.93
C TRP A 10 -13.71 -19.59 2.92
N LYS A 11 -14.53 -20.56 3.37
CA LYS A 11 -15.34 -21.41 2.48
C LYS A 11 -16.42 -20.64 1.73
N LYS A 12 -16.75 -19.42 2.18
CA LYS A 12 -17.59 -18.50 1.42
C LYS A 12 -16.85 -17.96 0.19
N TYR A 13 -15.51 -17.80 0.25
CA TYR A 13 -14.70 -17.33 -0.89
C TYR A 13 -14.52 -18.38 -2.00
N GLU A 14 -14.64 -19.69 -1.70
CA GLU A 14 -14.73 -20.74 -2.74
C GLU A 14 -16.07 -20.74 -3.48
N ALA A 15 -17.11 -20.12 -2.90
CA ALA A 15 -18.46 -20.09 -3.43
C ALA A 15 -18.85 -18.75 -4.09
N LEU A 16 -17.99 -17.73 -4.00
CA LEU A 16 -18.19 -16.45 -4.68
C LEU A 16 -17.96 -16.63 -6.18
N LYS A 17 -18.78 -15.97 -6.98
CA LYS A 17 -18.65 -16.03 -8.44
C LYS A 17 -17.44 -15.21 -8.87
N LYS A 18 -16.84 -15.60 -9.99
CA LYS A 18 -15.61 -15.03 -10.59
C LYS A 18 -15.67 -13.50 -10.79
N ASP A 19 -16.87 -12.95 -10.76
CA ASP A 19 -17.28 -11.57 -11.00
C ASP A 19 -17.33 -10.71 -9.71
N GLU A 20 -17.03 -11.28 -8.53
CA GLU A 20 -17.07 -10.59 -7.22
C GLU A 20 -15.68 -10.29 -6.63
N TYR A 21 -14.60 -10.58 -7.36
CA TYR A 21 -13.24 -10.17 -6.99
C TYR A 21 -12.71 -9.05 -7.88
N SER A 22 -11.75 -8.27 -7.34
CA SER A 22 -11.00 -7.26 -8.08
C SER A 22 -10.47 -7.86 -9.40
N VAL A 23 -10.48 -7.02 -10.43
CA VAL A 23 -10.43 -7.32 -11.87
C VAL A 23 -9.25 -8.22 -12.33
N ASN A 24 -8.26 -8.50 -11.46
CA ASN A 24 -6.92 -8.96 -11.86
C ASN A 24 -6.49 -10.33 -11.34
N GLU A 25 -7.38 -11.13 -10.73
CA GLU A 25 -7.04 -12.51 -10.30
C GLU A 25 -6.50 -13.40 -11.44
N LYS A 26 -6.83 -13.03 -12.69
CA LYS A 26 -6.38 -13.71 -13.92
C LYS A 26 -4.85 -13.90 -13.97
N TYR A 27 -4.08 -12.95 -13.43
CA TYR A 27 -2.63 -12.92 -13.65
C TYR A 27 -1.83 -13.58 -12.55
N TRP A 28 -2.19 -13.40 -11.27
CA TRP A 28 -1.29 -13.76 -10.18
C TRP A 28 -1.79 -14.93 -9.29
N LYS A 29 -3.10 -15.21 -9.17
CA LYS A 29 -3.56 -16.35 -8.33
C LYS A 29 -3.21 -17.72 -8.91
N LYS A 30 -3.01 -17.82 -10.22
CA LYS A 30 -2.65 -19.08 -10.90
C LYS A 30 -1.17 -19.47 -10.69
N TYR A 31 -0.31 -18.52 -10.34
CA TYR A 31 1.13 -18.71 -10.26
C TYR A 31 1.60 -18.37 -8.84
N LYS A 32 2.38 -19.25 -8.20
CA LYS A 32 2.92 -19.00 -6.84
C LYS A 32 3.91 -17.81 -6.78
N GLY A 33 4.16 -17.17 -7.91
CA GLY A 33 4.98 -15.99 -8.13
C GLY A 33 4.79 -15.49 -9.57
N ILE A 34 5.47 -14.41 -9.93
CA ILE A 34 5.44 -13.83 -11.27
C ILE A 34 6.60 -14.42 -12.05
N SER A 35 6.32 -15.18 -13.12
CA SER A 35 7.38 -15.68 -14.02
C SER A 35 7.83 -14.58 -14.99
N LYS A 36 8.93 -14.83 -15.70
CA LYS A 36 9.41 -13.92 -16.73
C LYS A 36 8.38 -13.72 -17.86
N GLU A 37 7.72 -14.78 -18.30
CA GLU A 37 6.69 -14.73 -19.34
C GLU A 37 5.50 -13.92 -18.86
N LEU A 38 5.00 -14.20 -17.65
CA LEU A 38 3.88 -13.48 -17.08
C LEU A 38 4.19 -11.99 -16.91
N ALA A 39 5.40 -11.65 -16.45
CA ALA A 39 5.83 -10.26 -16.32
C ALA A 39 5.77 -9.50 -17.66
N GLN A 40 5.96 -10.17 -18.80
CA GLN A 40 5.83 -9.56 -20.14
C GLN A 40 4.40 -9.54 -20.66
N GLU A 41 3.54 -10.45 -20.21
CA GLU A 41 2.15 -10.56 -20.66
C GLU A 41 1.20 -9.56 -19.99
N ILE A 42 1.51 -9.09 -18.78
CA ILE A 42 0.65 -8.14 -18.05
C ILE A 42 0.57 -6.82 -18.84
N PRO A 43 -0.63 -6.35 -19.23
CA PRO A 43 -0.80 -5.05 -19.87
C PRO A 43 -0.22 -3.91 -19.01
N VAL A 44 0.36 -2.90 -19.65
CA VAL A 44 1.05 -1.79 -18.93
C VAL A 44 0.12 -1.12 -17.93
N GLU A 45 -1.11 -0.85 -18.36
CA GLU A 45 -2.17 -0.25 -17.56
C GLU A 45 -2.66 -1.13 -16.41
N GLU A 46 -2.37 -2.44 -16.44
CA GLU A 46 -2.76 -3.40 -15.40
C GLU A 46 -1.60 -3.71 -14.44
N LEU A 47 -0.37 -3.23 -14.67
CA LEU A 47 0.80 -3.56 -13.86
C LEU A 47 0.62 -3.15 -12.39
N TYR A 48 0.25 -1.90 -12.14
CA TYR A 48 0.09 -1.33 -10.80
C TYR A 48 -0.88 -2.15 -9.95
N SER A 49 -2.09 -2.31 -10.47
CA SER A 49 -3.15 -3.06 -9.81
C SER A 49 -2.88 -4.57 -9.76
N THR A 50 -2.15 -5.15 -10.72
CA THR A 50 -1.77 -6.57 -10.67
C THR A 50 -0.75 -6.84 -9.56
N ILE A 51 0.25 -5.98 -9.42
CA ILE A 51 1.28 -6.10 -8.37
C ILE A 51 0.66 -5.89 -6.99
N ASP A 52 -0.21 -4.90 -6.81
CA ASP A 52 -0.97 -4.74 -5.55
C ASP A 52 -1.69 -6.04 -5.17
N ASN A 53 -2.53 -6.56 -6.07
CA ASN A 53 -3.32 -7.76 -5.77
C ASN A 53 -2.42 -8.98 -5.49
N TYR A 54 -1.28 -9.12 -6.18
CA TYR A 54 -0.30 -10.17 -5.91
C TYR A 54 0.27 -10.06 -4.49
N VAL A 55 0.69 -8.86 -4.08
CA VAL A 55 1.26 -8.65 -2.73
C VAL A 55 0.19 -8.79 -1.66
N SER A 56 -1.03 -8.29 -1.89
CA SER A 56 -2.20 -8.46 -1.01
C SER A 56 -2.43 -9.93 -0.65
N TRP A 57 -2.20 -10.86 -1.57
CA TRP A 57 -2.27 -12.30 -1.26
C TRP A 57 -1.11 -12.83 -0.43
N ILE A 58 0.11 -12.31 -0.63
CA ILE A 58 1.29 -12.69 0.15
C ILE A 58 1.14 -12.24 1.61
N VAL A 59 0.75 -10.99 1.82
CA VAL A 59 0.54 -10.45 3.17
C VAL A 59 -0.72 -11.05 3.80
N GLY A 60 -1.79 -11.24 3.04
CA GLY A 60 -3.02 -11.84 3.53
C GLY A 60 -3.54 -11.13 4.78
N ASN A 61 -3.84 -11.87 5.84
CA ASN A 61 -4.32 -11.31 7.12
C ASN A 61 -3.17 -10.95 8.09
N SER A 62 -1.96 -10.73 7.62
CA SER A 62 -0.86 -10.24 8.47
C SER A 62 -1.01 -8.74 8.71
N TYR A 63 -0.60 -8.28 9.89
CA TYR A 63 -0.58 -6.88 10.27
C TYR A 63 0.78 -6.51 10.85
N ASP A 64 1.10 -5.22 10.85
CA ASP A 64 2.25 -4.63 11.52
C ASP A 64 3.55 -5.42 11.28
N ALA A 65 4.27 -5.82 12.34
CA ALA A 65 5.54 -6.53 12.25
C ALA A 65 5.47 -7.85 11.43
N GLU A 66 4.33 -8.55 11.42
CA GLU A 66 4.18 -9.75 10.60
C GLU A 66 4.05 -9.38 9.11
N MET A 67 3.32 -8.32 8.81
CA MET A 67 3.19 -7.79 7.45
C MET A 67 4.53 -7.27 6.96
N ASP A 68 5.25 -6.46 7.75
CA ASP A 68 6.60 -5.98 7.46
C ASP A 68 7.52 -7.15 7.11
N ALA A 69 7.58 -8.17 7.97
CA ALA A 69 8.44 -9.34 7.76
C ALA A 69 8.12 -10.12 6.46
N ARG A 70 6.89 -10.03 5.94
CA ARG A 70 6.51 -10.59 4.63
C ARG A 70 6.92 -9.65 3.50
N LEU A 71 6.65 -8.36 3.65
CA LEU A 71 7.00 -7.31 2.68
C LEU A 71 8.51 -7.23 2.44
N GLN A 72 9.33 -7.32 3.48
CA GLN A 72 10.81 -7.26 3.37
C GLN A 72 11.43 -8.42 2.58
N LYS A 73 10.68 -9.49 2.30
CA LYS A 73 11.13 -10.61 1.46
C LYS A 73 10.89 -10.38 -0.03
N LEU A 74 10.14 -9.33 -0.39
CA LEU A 74 9.78 -9.04 -1.78
C LEU A 74 10.84 -8.16 -2.45
N PRO A 75 11.00 -8.29 -3.79
CA PRO A 75 11.76 -7.33 -4.59
C PRO A 75 11.26 -5.89 -4.36
N ALA A 76 12.18 -4.92 -4.45
CA ALA A 76 11.89 -3.52 -4.14
C ALA A 76 10.75 -2.95 -5.01
N ALA A 77 10.75 -3.20 -6.31
CA ALA A 77 9.71 -2.72 -7.23
C ALA A 77 8.32 -3.25 -6.82
N ILE A 78 8.23 -4.52 -6.43
CA ILE A 78 6.98 -5.17 -5.99
C ILE A 78 6.52 -4.62 -4.63
N LYS A 79 7.42 -4.60 -3.64
CA LYS A 79 7.15 -4.09 -2.30
C LYS A 79 6.66 -2.64 -2.34
N TYR A 80 7.42 -1.77 -3.00
CA TYR A 80 7.10 -0.34 -3.03
C TYR A 80 5.86 -0.04 -3.85
N THR A 81 5.56 -0.79 -4.90
CA THR A 81 4.29 -0.65 -5.62
C THR A 81 3.09 -0.85 -4.69
N TYR A 82 3.08 -1.97 -3.95
CA TYR A 82 2.01 -2.26 -2.99
C TYR A 82 1.91 -1.22 -1.87
N LEU A 83 3.05 -0.82 -1.31
CA LEU A 83 3.09 0.18 -0.24
C LEU A 83 2.54 1.53 -0.70
N VAL A 84 2.90 1.99 -1.90
CA VAL A 84 2.39 3.26 -2.45
C VAL A 84 0.92 3.15 -2.86
N TYR A 85 0.49 2.00 -3.40
CA TYR A 85 -0.93 1.72 -3.66
C TYR A 85 -1.77 1.81 -2.39
N THR A 86 -1.33 1.15 -1.33
CA THR A 86 -2.09 1.12 -0.08
C THR A 86 -2.11 2.51 0.58
N TYR A 87 -0.98 3.24 0.53
CA TYR A 87 -0.90 4.65 0.92
C TYR A 87 -1.93 5.52 0.18
N GLU A 88 -2.00 5.43 -1.15
CA GLU A 88 -2.97 6.19 -1.94
C GLU A 88 -4.42 5.81 -1.60
N CYS A 89 -4.69 4.52 -1.40
CA CYS A 89 -6.02 4.03 -1.06
C CYS A 89 -6.49 4.52 0.32
N GLU A 90 -5.65 4.44 1.34
CA GLU A 90 -6.06 4.87 2.69
C GLU A 90 -6.36 6.37 2.74
N ILE A 91 -5.52 7.20 2.12
CA ILE A 91 -5.74 8.66 2.15
C ILE A 91 -6.98 9.04 1.34
N ASN A 92 -7.22 8.40 0.18
CA ASN A 92 -8.46 8.60 -0.56
C ASN A 92 -9.70 8.14 0.21
N ASN A 93 -9.59 7.13 1.08
CA ASN A 93 -10.72 6.61 1.84
C ASN A 93 -11.03 7.41 3.11
N GLY A 94 -10.02 7.91 3.82
CA GLY A 94 -10.21 8.58 5.10
C GLY A 94 -9.07 9.49 5.55
N GLY A 95 -8.24 9.95 4.60
CA GLY A 95 -7.17 10.90 4.86
C GLY A 95 -5.98 10.31 5.63
N PHE A 96 -5.09 11.19 6.07
CA PHE A 96 -3.92 10.82 6.87
C PHE A 96 -4.30 10.21 8.22
N ASP A 97 -5.43 10.56 8.80
CA ASP A 97 -5.92 9.94 10.04
C ASP A 97 -6.17 8.43 9.86
N GLN A 98 -6.95 8.06 8.83
CA GLN A 98 -7.20 6.66 8.51
C GLN A 98 -5.90 5.92 8.14
N PHE A 99 -5.01 6.57 7.38
CA PHE A 99 -3.71 6.00 7.02
C PHE A 99 -2.88 5.61 8.25
N TYR A 100 -2.78 6.47 9.26
CA TYR A 100 -2.01 6.19 10.48
C TYR A 100 -2.73 5.24 11.44
N PHE A 101 -4.06 5.24 11.44
CA PHE A 101 -4.87 4.33 12.27
C PHE A 101 -4.82 2.88 11.77
N ASN A 102 -4.83 2.69 10.45
CA ASN A 102 -4.78 1.37 9.82
C ASN A 102 -3.35 0.81 9.82
N SER A 103 -3.22 -0.52 9.75
CA SER A 103 -1.93 -1.22 9.85
C SER A 103 -0.90 -0.81 8.80
N ILE A 104 -1.30 -0.24 7.66
CA ILE A 104 -0.34 0.28 6.69
C ILE A 104 0.45 1.47 7.22
N GLY A 105 -0.10 2.24 8.17
CA GLY A 105 0.61 3.31 8.87
C GLY A 105 1.86 2.82 9.61
N TYR A 106 1.92 1.54 9.96
CA TYR A 106 3.12 0.90 10.50
C TYR A 106 4.31 1.00 9.53
N GLU A 107 4.05 0.98 8.22
CA GLU A 107 5.04 0.97 7.14
C GLU A 107 5.48 2.38 6.69
N VAL A 108 5.15 3.44 7.45
CA VAL A 108 5.36 4.85 7.03
C VAL A 108 6.77 5.11 6.49
N PHE A 109 7.80 4.56 7.11
CA PHE A 109 9.21 4.77 6.73
C PHE A 109 9.57 4.02 5.44
N GLU A 110 8.97 2.86 5.19
CA GLU A 110 9.14 2.12 3.93
C GLU A 110 8.34 2.78 2.80
N ILE A 111 7.17 3.34 3.10
CA ILE A 111 6.39 4.13 2.13
C ILE A 111 7.16 5.39 1.72
N GLN A 112 7.82 6.09 2.65
CA GLN A 112 8.71 7.21 2.30
C GLN A 112 9.80 6.81 1.28
N LYS A 113 10.40 5.62 1.46
CA LYS A 113 11.38 5.06 0.51
C LYS A 113 10.73 4.69 -0.82
N GLY A 114 9.52 4.14 -0.81
CA GLY A 114 8.76 3.80 -2.02
C GLY A 114 8.39 5.03 -2.84
N LEU A 115 7.92 6.10 -2.19
CA LEU A 115 7.65 7.39 -2.86
C LEU A 115 8.92 7.98 -3.48
N GLU A 116 10.05 7.91 -2.77
CA GLU A 116 11.34 8.33 -3.32
C GLU A 116 11.79 7.46 -4.50
N PHE A 117 11.63 6.13 -4.39
CA PHE A 117 11.99 5.16 -5.41
C PHE A 117 11.29 5.42 -6.75
N PHE A 118 9.99 5.76 -6.72
CA PHE A 118 9.23 6.12 -7.93
C PHE A 118 9.33 7.60 -8.32
N GLY A 119 10.04 8.42 -7.54
CA GLY A 119 10.18 9.86 -7.81
C GLY A 119 8.91 10.67 -7.55
N LEU A 120 8.00 10.17 -6.70
CA LEU A 120 6.75 10.82 -6.27
C LEU A 120 7.04 11.89 -5.21
N LYS A 121 7.69 12.98 -5.64
CA LYS A 121 8.24 14.01 -4.77
C LYS A 121 7.17 14.78 -4.02
N LYS A 122 6.02 15.06 -4.66
CA LYS A 122 4.96 15.85 -4.01
C LYS A 122 4.27 15.03 -2.93
N ASN A 123 3.94 13.77 -3.22
CA ASN A 123 3.40 12.84 -2.21
C ASN A 123 4.38 12.62 -1.06
N LYS A 124 5.69 12.47 -1.36
CA LYS A 124 6.71 12.37 -0.32
C LYS A 124 6.71 13.59 0.61
N ILE A 125 6.58 14.80 0.07
CA ILE A 125 6.50 16.02 0.89
C ILE A 125 5.28 15.99 1.81
N LEU A 126 4.12 15.51 1.33
CA LEU A 126 2.91 15.41 2.15
C LEU A 126 3.10 14.41 3.30
N LEU A 127 3.59 13.21 3.00
CA LEU A 127 3.86 12.18 4.00
C LEU A 127 4.94 12.59 5.01
N ASP A 128 5.98 13.29 4.54
CA ASP A 128 7.03 13.81 5.42
C ASP A 128 6.44 14.84 6.38
N LYS A 129 5.60 15.77 5.90
CA LYS A 129 4.92 16.75 6.76
C LYS A 129 4.00 16.10 7.78
N SER A 130 3.19 15.12 7.37
CA SER A 130 2.27 14.42 8.28
C SER A 130 3.05 13.68 9.38
N LEU A 131 4.17 13.06 9.04
CA LEU A 131 5.03 12.37 10.00
C LEU A 131 5.74 13.37 10.94
N GLU A 132 6.23 14.50 10.43
CA GLU A 132 6.85 15.54 11.27
C GLU A 132 5.89 16.12 12.31
N LEU A 133 4.57 16.14 12.06
CA LEU A 133 3.57 16.49 13.07
C LEU A 133 3.61 15.49 14.23
N LEU A 134 3.49 14.19 13.94
CA LEU A 134 3.54 13.14 14.96
C LEU A 134 4.84 13.20 15.79
N LYS A 135 5.98 13.44 15.15
CA LYS A 135 7.30 13.56 15.82
C LYS A 135 7.38 14.68 16.84
N GLN A 136 6.48 15.67 16.81
CA GLN A 136 6.42 16.73 17.82
C GLN A 136 5.87 16.21 19.17
N LYS A 137 5.15 15.09 19.16
CA LYS A 137 4.43 14.55 20.32
C LYS A 137 4.96 13.20 20.80
N ILE A 138 5.62 12.46 19.91
CA ILE A 138 6.12 11.12 20.21
C ILE A 138 7.64 11.03 20.08
N ASP A 139 8.23 10.12 20.84
CA ASP A 139 9.57 9.63 20.56
C ASP A 139 9.50 8.68 19.35
N VAL A 140 10.20 9.03 18.27
CA VAL A 140 10.19 8.27 17.01
C VAL A 140 10.65 6.82 17.21
N SER A 141 11.52 6.56 18.18
CA SER A 141 11.96 5.19 18.49
C SER A 141 10.81 4.29 18.96
N LYS A 142 9.69 4.89 19.41
CA LYS A 142 8.46 4.20 19.83
C LYS A 142 7.38 4.17 18.75
N TYR A 143 7.64 4.69 17.55
CA TYR A 143 6.61 4.82 16.51
C TYR A 143 5.87 3.49 16.25
N HIS A 144 6.61 2.41 15.99
CA HIS A 144 6.01 1.11 15.71
C HIS A 144 5.25 0.54 16.91
N GLU A 145 5.71 0.79 18.15
CA GLU A 145 4.99 0.38 19.35
C GLU A 145 3.64 1.11 19.47
N LEU A 146 3.63 2.42 19.24
CA LEU A 146 2.43 3.26 19.30
C LEU A 146 1.46 2.93 18.15
N SER A 147 1.98 2.76 16.94
CA SER A 147 1.19 2.36 15.77
C SER A 147 0.47 1.02 15.99
N SER A 148 1.19 -0.01 16.45
CA SER A 148 0.59 -1.32 16.74
C SER A 148 -0.46 -1.31 17.85
N LYS A 149 -0.42 -0.32 18.74
CA LYS A 149 -1.43 -0.14 19.80
C LYS A 149 -2.54 0.84 19.43
N GLN A 150 -2.48 1.46 18.24
CA GLN A 150 -3.35 2.56 17.83
C GLN A 150 -3.31 3.74 18.81
N GLU A 151 -2.11 4.06 19.31
CA GLU A 151 -1.84 5.11 20.29
C GLU A 151 -1.08 6.30 19.66
N LEU A 152 -1.05 6.41 18.33
CA LEU A 152 -0.52 7.60 17.65
C LEU A 152 -1.47 8.79 17.93
N PRO A 153 -0.95 9.98 18.28
CA PRO A 153 -1.77 11.13 18.62
C PRO A 153 -2.27 11.86 17.36
N THR A 154 -2.98 11.16 16.46
CA THR A 154 -3.46 11.75 15.20
C THR A 154 -4.53 12.82 15.43
N GLU A 155 -5.38 12.62 16.45
CA GLU A 155 -6.44 13.54 16.87
C GLU A 155 -5.90 14.93 17.27
N ASP A 156 -4.66 15.02 17.75
CA ASP A 156 -4.01 16.30 18.10
C ASP A 156 -3.75 17.19 16.87
N PHE A 157 -3.81 16.63 15.66
CA PHE A 157 -3.42 17.27 14.39
C PHE A 157 -4.53 17.26 13.35
N GLU A 158 -5.79 17.13 13.77
CA GLU A 158 -6.94 17.01 12.87
C GLU A 158 -6.97 18.13 11.81
N ASN A 159 -6.74 19.39 12.18
CA ASN A 159 -6.78 20.50 11.23
C ASN A 159 -5.62 20.45 10.22
N GLU A 160 -4.43 20.13 10.69
CA GLU A 160 -3.24 20.01 9.86
C GLU A 160 -3.35 18.83 8.90
N PHE A 161 -3.90 17.69 9.35
CA PHE A 161 -4.16 16.54 8.49
C PHE A 161 -5.21 16.88 7.42
N HIS A 162 -6.29 17.57 7.76
CA HIS A 162 -7.27 18.03 6.76
C HIS A 162 -6.65 18.93 5.67
N GLU A 163 -5.68 19.78 6.03
CA GLU A 163 -4.96 20.61 5.04
C GLU A 163 -4.08 19.75 4.11
N LEU A 164 -3.42 18.73 4.65
CA LEU A 164 -2.61 17.79 3.88
C LEU A 164 -3.47 16.89 2.99
N ASP A 165 -4.61 16.41 3.50
CA ASP A 165 -5.60 15.64 2.75
C ASP A 165 -6.12 16.44 1.56
N SER A 166 -6.46 17.72 1.78
CA SER A 166 -6.88 18.63 0.71
C SER A 166 -5.82 18.75 -0.39
N GLN A 167 -4.54 18.89 -0.01
CA GLN A 167 -3.42 18.93 -0.97
C GLN A 167 -3.22 17.59 -1.70
N PHE A 168 -3.50 16.46 -1.04
CA PHE A 168 -3.46 15.15 -1.66
C PHE A 168 -4.60 14.98 -2.68
N TYR A 169 -5.81 15.43 -2.34
CA TYR A 169 -7.01 15.33 -3.19
C TYR A 169 -6.96 16.20 -4.45
N ASP A 170 -6.11 17.23 -4.48
CA ASP A 170 -5.75 17.94 -5.72
C ASP A 170 -5.00 17.04 -6.73
N TYR A 171 -4.68 15.80 -6.33
CA TYR A 171 -4.05 14.75 -7.10
C TYR A 171 -2.76 15.24 -7.80
N PRO A 172 -1.75 15.65 -7.00
CA PRO A 172 -0.65 16.46 -7.48
C PRO A 172 0.32 15.69 -8.40
N GLU A 173 0.26 14.36 -8.39
CA GLU A 173 1.02 13.42 -9.22
C GLU A 173 0.07 12.28 -9.63
N LYS A 174 0.20 11.79 -10.88
CA LYS A 174 -0.57 10.64 -11.35
C LYS A 174 0.14 9.35 -10.93
N ILE A 175 -0.12 8.89 -9.70
CA ILE A 175 0.63 7.83 -9.04
C ILE A 175 0.64 6.55 -9.89
N GLU A 176 -0.54 6.07 -10.30
CA GLU A 176 -0.69 4.88 -11.12
C GLU A 176 0.08 4.98 -12.45
N ASP A 177 -0.06 6.08 -13.18
CA ASP A 177 0.63 6.29 -14.47
C ASP A 177 2.16 6.23 -14.30
N ILE A 178 2.69 6.91 -13.29
CA ILE A 178 4.13 6.97 -13.01
C ILE A 178 4.67 5.58 -12.65
N ILE A 179 3.95 4.83 -11.81
CA ILE A 179 4.38 3.50 -11.39
C ILE A 179 4.27 2.51 -12.56
N ASN A 180 3.17 2.52 -13.32
CA ASN A 180 3.02 1.68 -14.52
C ASN A 180 4.16 1.92 -15.52
N GLU A 181 4.52 3.19 -15.77
CA GLU A 181 5.65 3.52 -16.65
C GLU A 181 6.98 2.99 -16.11
N TYR A 182 7.20 3.08 -14.79
CA TYR A 182 8.39 2.51 -14.16
C TYR A 182 8.43 0.99 -14.34
N LEU A 183 7.35 0.29 -13.96
CA LEU A 183 7.28 -1.17 -13.95
C LEU A 183 7.41 -1.76 -15.36
N ASP A 184 6.85 -1.09 -16.38
CA ASP A 184 6.97 -1.53 -17.78
C ASP A 184 8.43 -1.52 -18.27
N LYS A 185 9.21 -0.51 -17.86
CA LYS A 185 10.63 -0.41 -18.21
C LYS A 185 11.51 -1.39 -17.44
N HIS A 186 11.01 -1.98 -16.36
CA HIS A 186 11.78 -2.82 -15.42
C HIS A 186 11.05 -4.15 -15.14
N ARG A 187 10.46 -4.76 -16.16
CA ARG A 187 9.65 -5.98 -16.00
C ARG A 187 10.43 -7.17 -15.42
N GLU A 188 11.74 -7.20 -15.59
CA GLU A 188 12.63 -8.18 -14.96
C GLU A 188 12.64 -8.09 -13.43
N ASP A 189 12.41 -6.91 -12.86
CA ASP A 189 12.36 -6.71 -11.40
C ASP A 189 11.07 -7.24 -10.79
N LEU A 190 10.10 -7.63 -11.62
CA LEU A 190 8.82 -8.22 -11.21
C LEU A 190 8.91 -9.73 -11.03
N VAL A 191 9.98 -10.38 -11.49
CA VAL A 191 10.07 -11.85 -11.51
C VAL A 191 10.33 -12.39 -10.10
N THR A 192 9.42 -13.25 -9.62
CA THR A 192 9.50 -13.91 -8.30
C THR A 192 9.41 -15.42 -8.36
N ALA A 193 9.26 -15.98 -9.57
CA ALA A 193 9.28 -17.42 -9.83
C ALA A 193 10.10 -17.72 -11.09
N GLU A 194 10.82 -18.85 -11.07
CA GLU A 194 11.50 -19.42 -12.25
C GLU A 194 10.50 -19.96 -13.28
#